data_AF-A0A316JRE2-F1
#
_entry.id   AF-A0A316JRE2-F1
#
_cell.length_a   1.000
_cell.length_b   1.000
_cell.length_c   1.000
_cell.angle_alpha   90.00
_cell.angle_beta   90.00
_cell.angle_gamma   90.00
#
_symmetry.space_group_name_H-M   'P 1'
#
loop_
_entity.id
_entity.type
_entity.pdbx_description
1 polymer ?
#
loop_
_entity_poly.entity_id
_entity_poly.type
_entity_poly.pdbx_seq_one_letter_code
_entity_poly.pdbx_strand_id
1 'polypeptide(L)'
;MSEEEFLEALSGVDAQLSSHSSWEQIKRVASDHPWSLGETPLSPGQQCVLAFWRIFSRDEQGQSTAPMPGQGTSQDILQSLSDFQEDFESSVLINTDLDLDSIRELFQALAPN
;
A
#
# COMPACT_ATOMS: atom_id res chain seq x y z
N MET A 1 -17.12 0.43 5.01
CA MET A 1 -16.22 1.44 5.62
C MET A 1 -16.35 2.75 4.88
N SER A 2 -16.35 3.86 5.59
CA SER A 2 -16.27 5.21 5.01
C SER A 2 -14.87 5.49 4.45
N GLU A 3 -14.74 6.54 3.63
CA GLU A 3 -13.44 6.97 3.09
C GLU A 3 -12.49 7.44 4.21
N GLU A 4 -13.01 8.16 5.20
CA GLU A 4 -12.21 8.65 6.35
C GLU A 4 -11.63 7.49 7.16
N GLU A 5 -12.46 6.52 7.56
CA GLU A 5 -12.00 5.31 8.28
C GLU A 5 -10.96 4.52 7.47
N PHE A 6 -11.10 4.50 6.14
CA PHE A 6 -10.15 3.82 5.26
C PHE A 6 -8.79 4.55 5.24
N LEU A 7 -8.80 5.87 5.13
CA LEU A 7 -7.60 6.69 5.18
C LEU A 7 -6.90 6.61 6.55
N GLU A 8 -7.67 6.52 7.64
CA GLU A 8 -7.15 6.28 8.99
C GLU A 8 -6.50 4.89 9.08
N ALA A 9 -7.11 3.85 8.52
CA ALA A 9 -6.55 2.51 8.51
C ALA A 9 -5.21 2.45 7.75
N LEU A 10 -5.12 3.09 6.58
CA LEU A 10 -3.87 3.20 5.83
C LEU A 10 -2.78 3.93 6.63
N SER A 11 -3.14 5.04 7.30
CA SER A 11 -2.21 5.78 8.17
C SER A 11 -1.76 4.95 9.36
N GLY A 12 -2.63 4.10 9.91
CA GLY A 12 -2.32 3.18 11.00
C GLY A 12 -1.24 2.16 10.61
N VAL A 13 -1.33 1.61 9.39
CA VAL A 13 -0.30 0.71 8.86
C VAL A 13 1.01 1.46 8.60
N ASP A 14 0.96 2.64 7.96
CA ASP A 14 2.16 3.47 7.78
C ASP A 14 2.88 3.75 9.10
N ALA A 15 2.15 4.10 10.16
CA ALA A 15 2.72 4.37 11.48
C ALA A 15 3.43 3.14 12.07
N GLN A 16 2.88 1.93 11.88
CA GLN A 16 3.50 0.69 12.36
C GLN A 16 4.78 0.36 11.57
N LEU A 17 4.71 0.47 10.23
CA LEU A 17 5.84 0.21 9.33
C LEU A 17 6.95 1.26 9.43
N SER A 18 6.64 2.48 9.90
CA SER A 18 7.62 3.57 10.11
C SER A 18 8.71 3.26 11.14
N SER A 19 8.57 2.17 11.89
CA SER A 19 9.65 1.65 12.73
C SER A 19 10.81 1.03 11.92
N HIS A 20 10.59 0.68 10.65
CA HIS A 20 11.59 0.10 9.75
C HIS A 20 12.29 1.18 8.92
N SER A 21 13.62 1.20 8.93
CA SER A 21 14.43 2.15 8.15
C SER A 21 14.19 2.05 6.64
N SER A 22 13.94 0.82 6.15
CA SER A 22 13.61 0.56 4.75
C SER A 22 12.28 1.21 4.34
N TRP A 23 11.29 1.27 5.24
CA TRP A 23 10.00 1.87 4.95
C TRP A 23 10.10 3.37 4.65
N GLU A 24 10.92 4.11 5.42
CA GLU A 24 11.18 5.52 5.16
C GLU A 24 11.83 5.77 3.78
N GLN A 25 12.67 4.84 3.32
CA GLN A 25 13.28 4.92 1.99
C GLN A 25 12.25 4.65 0.88
N ILE A 26 11.38 3.66 1.08
CA ILE A 26 10.28 3.32 0.17
C ILE A 26 9.29 4.49 0.05
N LYS A 27 8.95 5.15 1.16
CA LYS A 27 8.06 6.32 1.17
C LYS A 27 8.58 7.48 0.32
N ARG A 28 9.89 7.70 0.29
CA ARG A 28 10.48 8.73 -0.58
C ARG A 28 10.30 8.39 -2.05
N VAL A 29 10.39 7.11 -2.42
CA VAL A 29 10.14 6.65 -3.79
C VAL A 29 8.68 6.86 -4.18
N ALA A 30 7.74 6.55 -3.29
CA ALA A 30 6.32 6.75 -3.56
C ALA A 30 5.92 8.22 -3.60
N SER A 31 6.52 9.09 -2.78
CA SER A 31 6.23 10.53 -2.80
C SER A 31 6.63 11.21 -4.10
N ASP A 32 7.56 10.62 -4.86
CA ASP A 32 7.95 11.10 -6.18
C ASP A 32 6.91 10.73 -7.26
N HIS A 33 5.92 9.87 -6.95
CA HIS A 33 4.89 9.41 -7.88
C HIS A 33 3.50 10.01 -7.54
N PRO A 34 2.88 10.78 -8.45
CA PRO A 34 1.58 11.40 -8.18
C PRO A 34 0.47 10.34 -8.24
N TRP A 35 0.13 9.73 -7.10
CA TRP A 35 -0.94 8.75 -7.01
C TRP A 35 -2.10 9.27 -6.16
N SER A 36 -3.32 9.22 -6.69
CA SER A 36 -4.56 9.57 -5.97
C SER A 36 -5.63 8.50 -6.14
N LEU A 37 -6.46 8.35 -5.11
CA LEU A 37 -7.74 7.66 -5.20
C LEU A 37 -8.82 8.72 -5.41
N GLY A 38 -8.95 9.23 -6.64
CA GLY A 38 -9.93 10.27 -6.95
C GLY A 38 -9.40 11.69 -6.68
N GLU A 39 -10.22 12.53 -6.05
CA GLU A 39 -9.98 13.97 -5.92
C GLU A 39 -9.09 14.34 -4.71
N THR A 40 -8.92 13.42 -3.76
CA THR A 40 -8.12 13.65 -2.54
C THR A 40 -6.69 13.13 -2.72
N PRO A 41 -5.66 13.99 -2.61
CA PRO A 41 -4.28 13.52 -2.57
C PRO A 41 -4.02 12.76 -1.27
N LEU A 42 -3.52 11.53 -1.41
CA LEU A 42 -3.09 10.69 -0.30
C LEU A 42 -1.75 11.20 0.26
N SER A 43 -1.49 10.99 1.55
CA SER A 43 -0.16 11.20 2.12
C SER A 43 0.85 10.20 1.53
N PRO A 44 2.16 10.49 1.52
CA PRO A 44 3.16 9.54 1.01
C PRO A 44 3.08 8.14 1.65
N GLY A 45 2.81 8.08 2.96
CA GLY A 45 2.61 6.82 3.67
C GLY A 45 1.37 6.07 3.20
N GLN A 46 0.24 6.76 3.06
CA GLN A 46 -1.00 6.18 2.56
C GLN A 46 -0.86 5.69 1.10
N GLN A 47 -0.17 6.47 0.25
CA GLN A 47 0.15 6.08 -1.13
C GLN A 47 0.98 4.79 -1.15
N CYS A 48 2.02 4.73 -0.33
CA CYS A 48 2.86 3.54 -0.18
C CYS A 48 2.05 2.31 0.23
N VAL A 49 1.33 2.39 1.36
CA VAL A 49 0.56 1.26 1.89
C VAL A 49 -0.42 0.76 0.84
N LEU A 50 -1.20 1.65 0.24
CA LEU A 50 -2.17 1.29 -0.78
C LEU A 50 -1.52 0.65 -2.01
N ALA A 51 -0.37 1.16 -2.46
CA ALA A 51 0.30 0.67 -3.66
C ALA A 51 0.77 -0.76 -3.47
N PHE A 52 1.48 -1.01 -2.37
CA PHE A 52 1.93 -2.36 -2.05
C PHE A 52 0.77 -3.29 -1.77
N TRP A 53 -0.27 -2.82 -1.07
CA TRP A 53 -1.44 -3.63 -0.85
C TRP A 53 -2.07 -4.10 -2.17
N ARG A 54 -2.22 -3.21 -3.15
CA ARG A 54 -2.72 -3.56 -4.49
C ARG A 54 -1.77 -4.43 -5.31
N ILE A 55 -0.46 -4.36 -5.05
CA ILE A 55 0.54 -5.22 -5.71
C ILE A 55 0.48 -6.65 -5.16
N PHE A 56 0.40 -6.79 -3.83
CA PHE A 56 0.43 -8.08 -3.13
C PHE A 56 -0.92 -8.77 -3.13
N SER A 57 -2.02 -8.02 -3.12
CA SER A 57 -3.37 -8.56 -3.23
C SER A 57 -3.78 -8.61 -4.71
N ARG A 58 -3.43 -9.69 -5.41
CA ARG A 58 -3.84 -9.95 -6.79
C ARG A 58 -4.47 -11.32 -6.98
N ASP A 59 -5.39 -11.43 -7.92
CA ASP A 59 -5.96 -12.70 -8.37
C ASP A 59 -5.08 -13.42 -9.40
N GLU A 60 -5.50 -14.61 -9.84
CA GLU A 60 -4.80 -15.41 -10.86
C GLU A 60 -4.69 -14.70 -12.23
N GLN A 61 -5.48 -13.65 -12.46
CA GLN A 61 -5.49 -12.84 -13.68
C GLN A 61 -4.62 -11.58 -13.53
N GLY A 62 -3.96 -11.41 -12.37
CA GLY A 62 -3.12 -10.26 -12.05
C GLY A 62 -3.89 -9.00 -11.71
N GLN A 63 -5.21 -9.08 -11.48
CA GLN A 63 -6.03 -7.94 -11.08
C GLN A 63 -5.95 -7.74 -9.57
N SER A 64 -5.89 -6.48 -9.13
CA SER A 64 -5.88 -6.11 -7.72
C SER A 64 -7.18 -6.55 -7.03
N THR A 65 -7.07 -7.33 -5.96
CA THR A 65 -8.18 -7.77 -5.10
C THR A 65 -8.30 -6.96 -3.81
N ALA A 66 -7.34 -6.06 -3.53
CA ALA A 66 -7.41 -5.14 -2.39
C ALA A 66 -8.73 -4.34 -2.42
N PRO A 67 -9.59 -4.46 -1.40
CA PRO A 67 -10.90 -3.84 -1.41
C PRO A 67 -10.82 -2.32 -1.17
N MET A 68 -11.60 -1.56 -1.94
CA MET A 68 -11.70 -0.10 -1.83
C MET A 68 -12.82 0.34 -0.87
N PRO A 69 -12.86 1.61 -0.43
CA PRO A 69 -14.03 2.14 0.27
C PRO A 69 -15.34 1.84 -0.47
N GLY A 70 -16.34 1.32 0.25
CA GLY A 70 -17.61 0.88 -0.33
C GLY A 70 -17.60 -0.49 -1.02
N GLN A 71 -16.45 -1.16 -1.12
CA GLN A 71 -16.35 -2.54 -1.62
C GLN A 71 -16.15 -3.52 -0.46
N GLY A 72 -17.19 -4.28 -0.13
CA GLY A 72 -17.17 -5.24 0.99
C GLY A 72 -17.51 -4.61 2.34
N THR A 73 -17.45 -5.42 3.41
CA THR A 73 -17.71 -4.93 4.76
C THR A 73 -16.45 -4.28 5.34
N SER A 74 -16.61 -3.43 6.37
CA SER A 74 -15.44 -2.84 7.05
C SER A 74 -14.51 -3.91 7.63
N GLN A 75 -15.07 -5.05 8.07
CA GLN A 75 -14.29 -6.16 8.61
C GLN A 75 -13.45 -6.83 7.53
N ASP A 76 -13.99 -7.03 6.33
CA ASP A 76 -13.26 -7.65 5.22
C ASP A 76 -12.07 -6.80 4.78
N ILE A 77 -12.28 -5.47 4.70
CA ILE A 77 -11.22 -4.52 4.34
C ILE A 77 -10.11 -4.52 5.38
N LEU A 78 -10.45 -4.47 6.67
CA LEU A 78 -9.45 -4.48 7.74
C LEU A 78 -8.69 -5.81 7.83
N GLN A 79 -9.37 -6.94 7.62
CA GLN A 79 -8.72 -8.24 7.59
C GLN A 79 -7.74 -8.33 6.42
N SER A 80 -8.18 -7.96 5.21
CA SER A 80 -7.32 -7.98 4.03
C SER A 80 -6.11 -7.05 4.16
N LEU A 81 -6.27 -5.89 4.81
CA LEU A 81 -5.18 -4.97 5.09
C LEU A 81 -4.19 -5.55 6.10
N SER A 82 -4.69 -6.23 7.13
CA SER A 82 -3.86 -6.91 8.13
C SER A 82 -3.06 -8.06 7.51
N ASP A 83 -3.69 -8.89 6.68
CA ASP A 83 -3.02 -10.00 5.99
C ASP A 83 -1.88 -9.48 5.10
N PHE A 84 -2.15 -8.40 4.35
CA PHE A 84 -1.13 -7.72 3.57
C PHE A 84 0.04 -7.22 4.42
N GLN A 85 -0.24 -6.58 5.57
CA GLN A 85 0.82 -6.04 6.42
C GLN A 85 1.79 -7.13 6.87
N GLU A 86 1.26 -8.27 7.32
CA GLU A 86 2.06 -9.43 7.75
C GLU A 86 2.92 -9.98 6.61
N ASP A 87 2.33 -10.18 5.43
CA ASP A 87 3.03 -10.69 4.25
C ASP A 87 4.14 -9.73 3.79
N PHE A 88 3.85 -8.43 3.81
CA PHE A 88 4.78 -7.39 3.40
C PHE A 88 5.96 -7.25 4.36
N GLU A 89 5.72 -7.22 5.66
CA GLU A 89 6.78 -7.18 6.67
C GLU A 89 7.73 -8.37 6.53
N SER A 90 7.17 -9.58 6.37
CA SER A 90 7.94 -10.82 6.20
C SER A 90 8.75 -10.84 4.89
N SER A 91 8.16 -10.37 3.79
CA SER A 91 8.74 -10.52 2.44
C SER A 91 9.68 -9.39 2.04
N VAL A 92 9.37 -8.15 2.46
CA VAL A 92 10.04 -6.93 1.96
C VAL A 92 10.88 -6.25 3.03
N LEU A 93 10.38 -6.17 4.27
CA LEU A 93 11.08 -5.42 5.33
C LEU A 93 12.10 -6.27 6.11
N ILE A 94 11.89 -7.59 6.20
CA ILE A 94 12.75 -8.50 6.98
C ILE A 94 13.76 -9.26 6.10
N ASN A 95 13.41 -9.61 4.86
CA ASN A 95 14.12 -10.64 4.09
C ASN A 95 14.90 -10.18 2.85
N THR A 96 15.05 -8.88 2.58
CA THR A 96 15.66 -8.44 1.31
C THR A 96 16.65 -7.28 1.47
N ASP A 97 17.77 -7.38 0.73
CA ASP A 97 18.49 -6.21 0.23
C ASP A 97 17.50 -5.44 -0.65
N LEU A 98 17.04 -4.30 -0.13
CA LEU A 98 15.93 -3.56 -0.70
C LEU A 98 16.35 -2.92 -2.04
N ASP A 99 15.92 -3.48 -3.17
CA ASP A 99 16.16 -2.88 -4.48
C ASP A 99 15.14 -1.78 -4.78
N LEU A 100 15.56 -0.54 -4.52
CA LEU A 100 14.73 0.65 -4.73
C LEU A 100 14.36 0.87 -6.21
N ASP A 101 15.13 0.36 -7.17
CA ASP A 101 14.81 0.50 -8.58
C ASP A 101 13.66 -0.44 -8.99
N SER A 102 13.65 -1.68 -8.51
CA SER A 102 12.49 -2.58 -8.65
C SER A 102 11.22 -1.99 -8.00
N ILE A 103 11.36 -1.34 -6.84
CA ILE A 103 10.26 -0.65 -6.16
C ILE A 103 9.72 0.50 -7.04
N ARG A 104 10.61 1.30 -7.66
CA ARG A 104 10.21 2.39 -8.57
C ARG A 104 9.44 1.88 -9.79
N GLU A 105 9.91 0.80 -10.41
CA GLU A 105 9.22 0.19 -11.56
C GLU A 105 7.81 -0.28 -11.19
N LEU A 106 7.64 -0.86 -9.99
CA LEU A 106 6.34 -1.24 -9.45
C LEU A 106 5.39 -0.05 -9.28
N PHE A 107 5.87 1.07 -8.72
CA PHE A 107 5.07 2.29 -8.60
C PHE A 107 4.67 2.87 -9.97
N GLN A 108 5.59 2.87 -10.95
CA GLN A 108 5.29 3.33 -12.31
C GLN A 108 4.24 2.47 -13.01
N ALA A 109 4.28 1.14 -12.81
CA ALA A 109 3.29 0.22 -13.37
C ALA A 109 1.88 0.38 -12.79
N LEU A 110 1.75 1.03 -11.63
CA LEU A 110 0.48 1.33 -10.98
C LEU A 110 -0.13 2.67 -11.41
N ALA A 111 0.59 3.50 -12.17
CA ALA A 111 0.06 4.74 -12.74
C ALA A 111 -1.13 4.43 -13.66
N PRO A 112 -2.26 5.15 -13.55
CA PRO A 112 -3.29 5.07 -14.58
C PRO A 112 -2.70 5.61 -15.89
N ASN A 113 -2.71 4.81 -16.95
CA ASN A 113 -2.54 5.31 -18.31
C ASN A 113 -3.63 6.32 -18.66
#